data_AF-A0A353BFV7-F1
#
_entry.id   AF-A0A353BFV7-F1
#
_cell.length_a   1.000
_cell.length_b   1.000
_cell.length_c   1.000
_cell.angle_alpha   90.00
_cell.angle_beta   90.00
_cell.angle_gamma   90.00
#
_symmetry.space_group_name_H-M   'P 1'
#
loop_
_entity.id
_entity.type
_entity.pdbx_description
1 polymer ?
#
loop_
_entity_poly.entity_id
_entity_poly.type
_entity_poly.pdbx_seq_one_letter_code
_entity_poly.pdbx_strand_id
1 'polypeptide(L)'
;MSTRKATLIAGIPAENRALFHRVRFEAGDPAAWIKFDLDGPSSTHFIVRDIEADRARQSVPVDSVASPPDYEPAGGLSGDRITATAQAVVECLRRQEVQHVTTDRTLPFVFAWHLQQAGIELQYCEELGVLERRTKSEQEIEWLAEAQRITEDAMAMTLELIANADANAAGQLLVAGDILTSERVREGIAAYLTSRGYTLPGGSIVATRPDSADCHARGSGALVVGEAVIVDI
;
A
#
# COMPACT_ATOMS: atom_id res chain seq x y z
N MET A 1 31.35 10.47 22.61
CA MET A 1 30.01 11.05 22.40
C MET A 1 29.20 10.01 21.65
N SER A 2 28.06 9.58 22.21
CA SER A 2 27.17 8.65 21.51
C SER A 2 26.68 9.33 20.24
N THR A 3 26.82 8.69 19.08
CA THR A 3 26.26 9.22 17.84
C THR A 3 24.75 9.05 17.90
N ARG A 4 24.00 10.16 17.95
CA ARG A 4 22.54 10.15 17.90
C ARG A 4 22.07 9.80 16.51
N LYS A 5 21.29 8.71 16.39
CA LYS A 5 20.84 8.16 15.12
C LYS A 5 19.33 8.05 15.09
N ALA A 6 18.78 8.02 13.89
CA ALA A 6 17.40 7.64 13.69
C ALA A 6 17.26 6.67 12.52
N THR A 7 16.22 5.86 12.55
CA THR A 7 15.72 5.13 11.38
C THR A 7 14.49 5.86 10.86
N LEU A 8 14.43 6.11 9.54
CA LEU A 8 13.35 6.81 8.87
C LEU A 8 12.72 5.91 7.81
N ILE A 9 11.39 5.86 7.78
CA ILE A 9 10.62 5.39 6.62
C ILE A 9 9.57 6.46 6.36
N ALA A 10 9.56 7.04 5.17
CA ALA A 10 8.65 8.14 4.83
C ALA A 10 8.07 7.99 3.43
N GLY A 11 6.93 8.65 3.19
CA GLY A 11 6.20 8.60 1.93
C GLY A 11 4.71 8.71 2.16
N ILE A 12 3.92 8.30 1.17
CA ILE A 12 2.46 8.25 1.31
C ILE A 12 2.09 6.83 1.77
N PRO A 13 1.49 6.62 2.95
CA PRO A 13 1.20 5.28 3.45
C PRO A 13 0.39 4.41 2.48
N ALA A 14 -0.56 4.99 1.73
CA ALA A 14 -1.34 4.27 0.72
C ALA A 14 -0.50 3.67 -0.43
N GLU A 15 0.67 4.26 -0.70
CA GLU A 15 1.56 3.87 -1.81
C GLU A 15 2.81 3.12 -1.30
N ASN A 16 3.32 3.52 -0.13
CA ASN A 16 4.53 2.99 0.45
C ASN A 16 4.23 1.80 1.37
N ARG A 17 4.39 0.58 0.84
CA ARG A 17 4.13 -0.67 1.58
C ARG A 17 5.08 -0.92 2.76
N ALA A 18 6.28 -0.35 2.78
CA ALA A 18 7.18 -0.45 3.93
C ALA A 18 6.66 0.43 5.08
N LEU A 19 6.27 1.67 4.76
CA LEU A 19 5.63 2.57 5.72
C LEU A 19 4.31 2.00 6.23
N PHE A 20 3.41 1.58 5.33
CA PHE A 20 2.12 0.99 5.71
C PHE A 20 2.29 -0.20 6.64
N HIS A 21 3.22 -1.11 6.35
CA HIS A 21 3.50 -2.24 7.23
C HIS A 21 3.92 -1.79 8.65
N ARG A 22 4.68 -0.70 8.73
CA ARG A 22 5.19 -0.18 10.00
C ARG A 22 4.12 0.51 10.85
N VAL A 23 3.21 1.26 10.21
CA VAL A 23 2.22 2.09 10.93
C VAL A 23 0.79 1.55 10.88
N ARG A 24 0.49 0.63 9.96
CA ARG A 24 -0.84 0.05 9.68
C ARG A 24 -1.93 1.12 9.56
N PHE A 25 -1.59 2.21 8.87
CA PHE A 25 -2.42 3.39 8.75
C PHE A 25 -2.50 3.81 7.29
N GLU A 26 -3.69 3.69 6.71
CA GLU A 26 -3.94 4.09 5.33
C GLU A 26 -4.22 5.60 5.27
N ALA A 27 -3.36 6.34 4.58
CA ALA A 27 -3.53 7.77 4.32
C ALA A 27 -2.99 8.14 2.94
N GLY A 28 -3.69 9.04 2.26
CA GLY A 28 -3.30 9.57 0.95
C GLY A 28 -2.37 10.79 1.01
N ASP A 29 -2.12 11.32 2.20
CA ASP A 29 -1.18 12.42 2.43
C ASP A 29 0.19 11.88 2.92
N PRO A 30 1.28 12.66 2.74
CA PRO A 30 2.62 12.25 3.16
C PRO A 30 2.73 12.09 4.68
N ALA A 31 3.52 11.11 5.09
CA ALA A 31 3.79 10.81 6.48
C ALA A 31 5.22 10.26 6.66
N ALA A 32 5.67 10.20 7.90
CA ALA A 32 6.98 9.67 8.25
C ALA A 32 6.93 8.92 9.57
N TRP A 33 7.43 7.69 9.57
CA TRP A 33 7.74 6.94 10.77
C TRP A 33 9.22 7.09 11.09
N ILE A 34 9.53 7.46 12.33
CA ILE A 34 10.88 7.71 12.82
C ILE A 34 11.11 6.87 14.07
N LYS A 35 12.18 6.09 14.11
CA LYS A 35 12.70 5.50 15.34
C LYS A 35 13.96 6.22 15.76
N PHE A 36 13.94 6.76 16.95
CA PHE A 36 15.07 7.43 17.58
C PHE A 36 15.90 6.44 18.38
N ASP A 37 17.20 6.39 18.10
CA ASP A 37 18.20 5.66 18.85
C ASP A 37 19.18 6.69 19.43
N LEU A 38 18.76 7.29 20.55
CA LEU A 38 19.44 8.39 21.26
C LEU A 38 20.11 7.87 22.54
N ASP A 39 20.39 8.79 23.48
CA ASP A 39 20.87 8.47 24.82
C ASP A 39 19.70 7.94 25.69
N GLY A 40 19.40 6.64 25.59
CA GLY A 40 18.35 6.00 26.39
C GLY A 40 17.57 4.90 25.64
N PRO A 41 16.38 4.54 26.12
CA PRO A 41 15.48 3.64 25.40
C PRO A 41 15.11 4.22 24.03
N SER A 42 15.06 3.39 23.00
CA SER A 42 14.57 3.81 21.69
C SER A 42 13.12 4.28 21.80
N SER A 43 12.75 5.29 21.00
CA SER A 43 11.37 5.77 20.88
C SER A 43 10.95 5.89 19.43
N THR A 44 9.65 5.84 19.18
CA THR A 44 9.05 5.82 17.85
C THR A 44 8.05 6.96 17.71
N HIS A 45 8.14 7.65 16.58
CA HIS A 45 7.35 8.83 16.28
C HIS A 45 6.71 8.67 14.91
N PHE A 46 5.48 9.18 14.77
CA PHE A 46 4.79 9.23 13.50
C PHE A 46 4.35 10.67 13.22
N ILE A 47 4.90 11.25 12.15
CA ILE A 47 4.48 12.55 11.64
C ILE A 47 3.48 12.29 10.52
N VAL A 48 2.25 12.78 10.70
CA VAL A 48 1.16 12.64 9.74
C VAL A 48 0.39 13.94 9.66
N ARG A 49 -0.40 14.14 8.62
CA ARG A 49 -1.24 15.33 8.48
C ARG A 49 -2.09 15.59 9.73
N ASP A 50 -2.26 16.85 10.08
CA ASP A 50 -3.04 17.34 11.23
C ASP A 50 -4.43 16.70 11.33
N ILE A 51 -5.18 16.64 10.22
CA ILE A 51 -6.53 16.04 10.20
C ILE A 51 -6.54 14.52 10.45
N GLU A 52 -5.39 13.86 10.31
CA GLU A 52 -5.22 12.41 10.53
C GLU A 52 -4.64 12.10 11.91
N ALA A 53 -4.10 13.10 12.62
CA ALA A 53 -3.33 12.90 13.85
C ALA A 53 -4.15 12.22 14.96
N ASP A 54 -5.42 12.59 15.13
CA ASP A 54 -6.29 11.98 16.14
C ASP A 54 -6.62 10.52 15.83
N ARG A 55 -6.83 10.20 14.55
CA ARG A 55 -7.03 8.81 14.10
C ARG A 55 -5.75 8.01 14.31
N ALA A 56 -4.60 8.59 13.95
CA ALA A 56 -3.31 7.94 14.11
C ALA A 56 -2.96 7.65 15.58
N ARG A 57 -3.25 8.56 16.51
CA ARG A 57 -3.07 8.33 17.96
C ARG A 57 -3.84 7.13 18.50
N GLN A 58 -4.96 6.79 17.88
CA GLN A 58 -5.81 5.69 18.32
C GLN A 58 -5.38 4.34 17.76
N SER A 59 -4.72 4.30 16.60
CA SER A 59 -4.50 3.06 15.85
C SER A 59 -3.03 2.75 15.54
N VAL A 60 -2.14 3.74 15.53
CA VAL A 60 -0.73 3.55 15.15
C VAL A 60 0.08 3.14 16.38
N PRO A 61 0.82 2.02 16.34
CA PRO A 61 1.61 1.53 17.47
C PRO A 61 2.95 2.29 17.59
N VAL A 62 2.90 3.55 18.00
CA VAL A 62 4.07 4.41 18.22
C VAL A 62 3.98 5.16 19.55
N ASP A 63 5.13 5.62 20.05
CA ASP A 63 5.20 6.36 21.33
C ASP A 63 4.66 7.79 21.21
N SER A 64 4.75 8.40 20.02
CA SER A 64 4.29 9.77 19.78
C SER A 64 3.74 9.96 18.37
N VAL A 65 2.67 10.75 18.27
CA VAL A 65 2.08 11.19 17.00
C VAL A 65 2.07 12.71 16.96
N ALA A 66 2.59 13.24 15.87
CA ALA A 66 2.71 14.66 15.61
C ALA A 66 2.29 15.00 14.18
N SER A 67 2.20 16.28 13.91
CA SER A 67 1.88 16.85 12.61
C SER A 67 2.97 17.79 12.12
N PRO A 68 3.05 18.10 10.81
CA PRO A 68 4.06 19.01 10.31
C PRO A 68 4.15 20.35 11.07
N PRO A 69 3.03 21.02 11.44
CA PRO A 69 3.08 22.25 12.25
C PRO A 69 3.78 22.13 13.62
N ASP A 70 3.78 20.95 14.25
CA ASP A 70 4.48 20.73 15.53
C ASP A 70 6.01 20.86 15.38
N TYR A 71 6.50 20.70 14.15
CA TYR A 71 7.91 20.83 13.76
C TYR A 71 8.10 21.87 12.65
N GLU A 72 7.40 22.99 12.74
CA GLU A 72 7.63 24.12 11.85
C GLU A 72 9.05 24.71 12.08
N PRO A 73 9.90 24.80 11.04
CA PRO A 73 11.20 25.47 11.14
C PRO A 73 11.02 26.98 11.12
N ALA A 74 12.06 27.74 11.51
CA ALA A 74 11.99 29.20 11.60
C ALA A 74 11.61 29.93 10.28
N GLY A 75 11.86 29.29 9.14
CA GLY A 75 11.49 29.81 7.81
C GLY A 75 10.06 29.46 7.37
N GLY A 76 9.31 28.77 8.22
CA GLY A 76 7.97 28.24 7.92
C GLY A 76 8.01 26.94 7.11
N LEU A 77 6.83 26.32 7.01
CA LEU A 77 6.62 25.16 6.15
C LEU A 77 6.23 25.58 4.72
N SER A 78 6.58 24.75 3.74
CA SER A 78 6.10 24.87 2.38
C SER A 78 4.57 24.71 2.30
N GLY A 79 3.93 25.36 1.33
CA GLY A 79 2.52 25.09 1.00
C GLY A 79 2.32 23.74 0.30
N ASP A 80 3.38 23.14 -0.25
CA ASP A 80 3.37 21.79 -0.78
C ASP A 80 3.47 20.76 0.36
N ARG A 81 2.50 19.84 0.45
CA ARG A 81 2.36 18.91 1.59
C ARG A 81 3.53 17.95 1.74
N ILE A 82 4.09 17.48 0.61
CA ILE A 82 5.22 16.56 0.60
C ILE A 82 6.45 17.27 1.15
N THR A 83 6.75 18.45 0.61
CA THR A 83 7.86 19.31 1.04
C THR A 83 7.70 19.72 2.51
N ALA A 84 6.50 20.13 2.93
CA ALA A 84 6.21 20.49 4.32
C ALA A 84 6.48 19.34 5.29
N THR A 85 6.05 18.12 4.94
CA THR A 85 6.30 16.94 5.76
C THR A 85 7.79 16.61 5.84
N ALA A 86 8.52 16.73 4.73
CA ALA A 86 9.98 16.56 4.71
C ALA A 86 10.71 17.60 5.58
N GLN A 87 10.31 18.87 5.50
CA GLN A 87 10.84 19.94 6.35
C GLN A 87 10.56 19.69 7.83
N ALA A 88 9.35 19.26 8.17
CA ALA A 88 8.97 18.91 9.54
C ALA A 88 9.78 17.71 10.07
N VAL A 89 10.02 16.69 9.26
CA VAL A 89 10.90 15.56 9.62
C VAL A 89 12.31 16.07 9.91
N VAL A 90 12.87 16.93 9.06
CA VAL A 90 14.20 17.52 9.29
C VAL A 90 14.24 18.30 10.60
N GLU A 91 13.25 19.16 10.85
CA GLU A 91 13.19 19.96 12.07
C GLU A 91 13.03 19.07 13.31
N CYS A 92 12.20 18.03 13.24
CA CYS A 92 12.06 17.01 14.29
C CYS A 92 13.41 16.35 14.63
N LEU A 93 14.15 15.90 13.61
CA LEU A 93 15.46 15.28 13.77
C LEU A 93 16.52 16.25 14.34
N ARG A 94 16.51 17.51 13.88
CA ARG A 94 17.42 18.56 14.36
C ARG A 94 17.20 18.90 15.82
N ARG A 95 15.94 19.01 16.27
CA ARG A 95 15.60 19.24 17.68
C ARG A 95 16.09 18.12 18.60
N GLN A 96 16.25 16.90 18.06
CA GLN A 96 16.83 15.75 18.77
C GLN A 96 18.35 15.61 18.56
N GLU A 97 18.98 16.53 17.84
CA GLU A 97 20.41 16.53 17.51
C GLU A 97 20.86 15.25 16.76
N VAL A 98 19.97 14.66 15.96
CA VAL A 98 20.29 13.50 15.12
C VAL A 98 21.21 13.93 13.97
N GLN A 99 22.29 13.17 13.79
CA GLN A 99 23.28 13.44 12.73
C GLN A 99 23.27 12.39 11.62
N HIS A 100 22.75 11.18 11.90
CA HIS A 100 22.72 10.08 10.95
C HIS A 100 21.33 9.48 10.90
N VAL A 101 20.81 9.28 9.69
CA VAL A 101 19.54 8.64 9.42
C VAL A 101 19.75 7.40 8.56
N THR A 102 19.32 6.26 9.07
CA THR A 102 19.20 5.03 8.28
C THR A 102 17.83 4.98 7.63
N THR A 103 17.75 4.68 6.33
CA THR A 103 16.49 4.67 5.57
C THR A 103 16.44 3.52 4.58
N ASP A 104 15.25 3.22 4.08
CA ASP A 104 15.01 2.17 3.09
C ASP A 104 15.03 2.71 1.65
N ARG A 105 14.89 1.78 0.70
CA ARG A 105 14.92 2.04 -0.75
C ARG A 105 13.74 2.88 -1.26
N THR A 106 12.69 3.05 -0.47
CA THR A 106 11.46 3.75 -0.90
C THR A 106 11.41 5.21 -0.48
N LEU A 107 12.43 5.73 0.24
CA LEU A 107 12.45 7.12 0.69
C LEU A 107 12.30 8.08 -0.50
N PRO A 108 11.22 8.88 -0.57
CA PRO A 108 11.05 9.84 -1.65
C PRO A 108 12.19 10.86 -1.63
N PHE A 109 12.73 11.18 -2.81
CA PHE A 109 13.93 12.00 -2.93
C PHE A 109 13.82 13.36 -2.25
N VAL A 110 12.63 13.96 -2.19
CA VAL A 110 12.36 15.20 -1.44
C VAL A 110 12.77 15.10 0.04
N PHE A 111 12.49 13.99 0.73
CA PHE A 111 12.94 13.79 2.11
C PHE A 111 14.46 13.67 2.17
N ALA A 112 15.05 12.86 1.28
CA ALA A 112 16.50 12.69 1.21
C ALA A 112 17.23 14.02 0.96
N TRP A 113 16.72 14.82 0.02
CA TRP A 113 17.24 16.12 -0.33
C TRP A 113 17.22 17.06 0.88
N HIS A 114 16.08 17.18 1.57
CA HIS A 114 15.96 18.04 2.75
C HIS A 114 16.88 17.59 3.90
N LEU A 115 17.00 16.29 4.15
CA LEU A 115 17.92 15.73 5.15
C LEU A 115 19.38 16.10 4.83
N GLN A 116 19.79 15.94 3.57
CA GLN A 116 21.14 16.29 3.10
C GLN A 116 21.40 17.80 3.18
N GLN A 117 20.44 18.65 2.80
CA GLN A 117 20.58 20.11 2.95
C GLN A 117 20.75 20.54 4.41
N ALA A 118 20.21 19.76 5.35
CA ALA A 118 20.38 19.98 6.78
C ALA A 118 21.69 19.40 7.35
N GLY A 119 22.53 18.77 6.52
CA GLY A 119 23.79 18.15 6.94
C GLY A 119 23.61 16.82 7.68
N ILE A 120 22.44 16.18 7.56
CA ILE A 120 22.18 14.86 8.14
C ILE A 120 22.72 13.79 7.18
N GLU A 121 23.61 12.92 7.66
CA GLU A 121 24.14 11.81 6.87
C GLU A 121 23.05 10.76 6.64
N LEU A 122 22.86 10.36 5.38
CA LEU A 122 21.93 9.29 5.01
C LEU A 122 22.69 7.97 4.81
N GLN A 123 22.21 6.93 5.48
CA GLN A 123 22.68 5.57 5.31
C GLN A 123 21.55 4.72 4.74
N TYR A 124 21.79 4.14 3.56
CA TYR A 124 20.86 3.20 2.97
C TYR A 124 20.98 1.82 3.62
N CYS A 125 19.86 1.25 4.04
CA CYS A 125 19.76 -0.14 4.48
C CYS A 125 18.86 -0.92 3.51
N GLU A 126 19.45 -1.86 2.77
CA GLU A 126 18.72 -2.68 1.78
C GLU A 126 17.65 -3.57 2.41
N GLU A 127 17.88 -3.99 3.65
CA GLU A 127 17.03 -4.93 4.36
C GLU A 127 15.84 -4.26 5.06
N LEU A 128 15.93 -2.97 5.36
CA LEU A 128 14.91 -2.22 6.09
C LEU A 128 13.60 -2.18 5.31
N GLY A 129 12.52 -2.63 5.94
CA GLY A 129 11.20 -2.72 5.31
C GLY A 129 11.08 -3.88 4.31
N VAL A 130 12.12 -4.70 4.15
CA VAL A 130 12.11 -5.92 3.35
C VAL A 130 12.03 -7.15 4.25
N LEU A 131 12.97 -7.30 5.19
CA LEU A 131 13.03 -8.48 6.06
C LEU A 131 11.80 -8.58 6.94
N GLU A 132 11.34 -7.47 7.51
CA GLU A 132 10.17 -7.44 8.39
C GLU A 132 8.88 -7.85 7.67
N ARG A 133 8.80 -7.63 6.35
CA ARG A 133 7.64 -8.02 5.52
C ARG A 133 7.73 -9.45 4.99
N ARG A 134 8.92 -10.07 5.03
CA ARG A 134 9.10 -11.46 4.58
C ARG A 134 8.45 -12.43 5.57
N THR A 135 8.67 -12.22 6.86
CA THR A 135 8.05 -13.00 7.94
C THR A 135 6.76 -12.32 8.39
N LYS A 136 5.67 -13.08 8.51
CA LYS A 136 4.37 -12.54 8.92
C LYS A 136 4.17 -12.79 10.41
N SER A 137 3.60 -11.81 11.10
CA SER A 137 3.01 -12.01 12.42
C SER A 137 1.79 -12.94 12.35
N GLU A 138 1.38 -13.52 13.47
CA GLU A 138 0.16 -14.34 13.56
C GLU A 138 -1.06 -13.56 13.03
N GLN A 139 -1.19 -12.29 13.41
CA GLN A 139 -2.27 -11.43 12.93
C GLN A 139 -2.26 -11.22 11.41
N GLU A 140 -1.07 -11.09 10.80
CA GLU A 140 -0.96 -10.95 9.34
C GLU A 140 -1.27 -12.25 8.62
N ILE A 141 -0.93 -13.40 9.22
CA ILE A 141 -1.33 -14.71 8.69
C ILE A 141 -2.86 -14.84 8.71
N GLU A 142 -3.51 -14.42 9.80
CA GLU A 142 -4.99 -14.40 9.89
C GLU A 142 -5.61 -13.51 8.82
N TRP A 143 -5.09 -12.30 8.62
CA TRP A 143 -5.60 -11.38 7.58
C TRP A 143 -5.37 -11.93 6.17
N LEU A 144 -4.23 -12.58 5.91
CA LEU A 144 -3.97 -13.23 4.63
C LEU A 144 -4.92 -14.41 4.40
N ALA A 145 -5.17 -15.23 5.42
CA ALA A 145 -6.09 -16.36 5.34
C ALA A 145 -7.53 -15.88 5.07
N GLU A 146 -7.95 -14.79 5.70
CA GLU A 146 -9.27 -14.21 5.46
C GLU A 146 -9.40 -13.62 4.05
N ALA A 147 -8.41 -12.85 3.60
CA ALA A 147 -8.39 -12.34 2.23
C ALA A 147 -8.43 -13.48 1.19
N GLN A 148 -7.64 -14.53 1.41
CA GLN A 148 -7.62 -15.73 0.57
C GLN A 148 -8.99 -16.41 0.50
N ARG A 149 -9.68 -16.55 1.64
CA ARG A 149 -11.02 -17.15 1.72
C ARG A 149 -12.03 -16.38 0.87
N ILE A 150 -12.00 -15.05 0.95
CA ILE A 150 -12.88 -14.19 0.15
C ILE A 150 -12.56 -14.25 -1.35
N THR A 151 -11.27 -14.36 -1.70
CA THR A 151 -10.85 -14.59 -3.08
C THR A 151 -11.31 -15.96 -3.60
N GLU A 152 -11.25 -17.02 -2.78
CA GLU A 152 -11.77 -18.35 -3.12
C GLU A 152 -13.29 -18.32 -3.37
N ASP A 153 -14.05 -17.60 -2.54
CA ASP A 153 -15.48 -17.43 -2.76
C ASP A 153 -15.78 -16.65 -4.06
N ALA A 154 -14.99 -15.63 -4.39
CA ALA A 154 -15.11 -14.89 -5.64
C ALA A 154 -14.77 -15.77 -6.86
N MET A 155 -13.77 -16.64 -6.73
CA MET A 155 -13.42 -17.63 -7.75
C MET A 155 -14.56 -18.64 -7.94
N ALA A 156 -15.12 -19.18 -6.87
CA ALA A 156 -16.25 -20.11 -6.93
C ALA A 156 -17.46 -19.48 -7.64
N MET A 157 -17.84 -18.27 -7.25
CA MET A 157 -18.91 -17.50 -7.90
C MET A 157 -18.64 -17.31 -9.41
N THR A 158 -17.40 -17.01 -9.78
CA THR A 158 -17.00 -16.83 -11.19
C THR A 158 -17.11 -18.14 -11.97
N LEU A 159 -16.64 -19.25 -11.40
CA LEU A 159 -16.72 -20.57 -12.03
C LEU A 159 -18.17 -21.01 -12.19
N GLU A 160 -19.03 -20.81 -11.19
CA GLU A 160 -20.46 -21.10 -11.27
C GLU A 160 -21.16 -20.25 -12.34
N LEU A 161 -20.81 -18.97 -12.44
CA LEU A 161 -21.35 -18.07 -13.48
C LEU A 161 -21.03 -18.58 -14.89
N ILE A 162 -19.78 -18.98 -15.13
CA ILE A 162 -19.32 -19.48 -16.44
C ILE A 162 -19.91 -20.87 -16.72
N ALA A 163 -19.89 -21.77 -15.74
CA ALA A 163 -20.32 -23.16 -15.91
C ALA A 163 -21.83 -23.30 -16.15
N ASN A 164 -22.64 -22.38 -15.60
CA ASN A 164 -24.10 -22.37 -15.77
C ASN A 164 -24.57 -21.48 -16.93
N ALA A 165 -23.66 -20.88 -17.70
CA ALA A 165 -24.04 -20.04 -18.84
C ALA A 165 -24.56 -20.89 -20.00
N ASP A 166 -25.63 -20.44 -20.64
CA ASP A 166 -26.13 -21.04 -21.88
C ASP A 166 -25.21 -20.66 -23.06
N ALA A 167 -25.19 -21.46 -24.13
CA ALA A 167 -24.48 -21.10 -25.36
C ALA A 167 -25.45 -20.74 -26.48
N ASN A 168 -25.20 -19.63 -27.18
CA ASN A 168 -25.97 -19.29 -28.38
C ASN A 168 -25.52 -20.11 -29.60
N ALA A 169 -26.19 -19.92 -30.75
CA ALA A 169 -25.86 -20.64 -31.99
C ALA A 169 -24.44 -20.39 -32.52
N ALA A 170 -23.79 -19.29 -32.11
CA ALA A 170 -22.40 -18.98 -32.44
C ALA A 170 -21.41 -19.49 -31.37
N GLY A 171 -21.90 -20.21 -30.35
CA GLY A 171 -21.09 -20.74 -29.25
C GLY A 171 -20.73 -19.73 -28.16
N GLN A 172 -21.23 -18.50 -28.23
CA GLN A 172 -20.95 -17.48 -27.20
C GLN A 172 -21.78 -17.77 -25.95
N LEU A 173 -21.15 -17.69 -24.79
CA LEU A 173 -21.79 -17.88 -23.50
C LEU A 173 -22.77 -16.72 -23.21
N LEU A 174 -23.90 -17.04 -22.60
CA LEU A 174 -24.99 -16.13 -22.26
C LEU A 174 -25.36 -16.27 -20.79
N VAL A 175 -25.62 -15.14 -20.12
CA VAL A 175 -26.23 -15.10 -18.79
C VAL A 175 -27.39 -14.13 -18.83
N ALA A 176 -28.58 -14.63 -18.44
CA ALA A 176 -29.85 -13.91 -18.50
C ALA A 176 -30.18 -13.33 -19.91
N GLY A 177 -29.78 -14.06 -20.96
CA GLY A 177 -30.02 -13.67 -22.35
C GLY A 177 -28.95 -12.76 -22.97
N ASP A 178 -28.04 -12.21 -22.17
CA ASP A 178 -26.97 -11.33 -22.62
C ASP A 178 -25.63 -12.06 -22.74
N ILE A 179 -24.80 -11.70 -23.72
CA ILE A 179 -23.47 -12.29 -23.94
C ILE A 179 -22.57 -12.11 -22.73
N LEU A 180 -22.09 -13.21 -22.15
CA LEU A 180 -21.11 -13.22 -21.07
C LEU A 180 -19.74 -12.90 -21.65
N THR A 181 -19.25 -11.69 -21.39
CA THR A 181 -17.94 -11.23 -21.83
C THR A 181 -16.93 -11.25 -20.69
N SER A 182 -15.66 -11.25 -21.05
CA SER A 182 -14.54 -11.07 -20.13
C SER A 182 -14.73 -9.87 -19.19
N GLU A 183 -15.20 -8.74 -19.73
CA GLU A 183 -15.49 -7.52 -18.96
C GLU A 183 -16.62 -7.73 -17.95
N ARG A 184 -17.74 -8.35 -18.35
CA ARG A 184 -18.88 -8.60 -17.45
C ARG A 184 -18.49 -9.51 -16.30
N VAL A 185 -17.65 -10.52 -16.54
CA VAL A 185 -17.15 -11.38 -15.46
C VAL A 185 -16.25 -10.59 -14.51
N ARG A 186 -15.33 -9.77 -15.03
CA ARG A 186 -14.46 -8.91 -14.20
C ARG A 186 -15.25 -7.90 -13.37
N GLU A 187 -16.31 -7.31 -13.93
CA GLU A 187 -17.23 -6.43 -13.21
C GLU A 187 -17.94 -7.18 -12.07
N GLY A 188 -18.40 -8.40 -12.33
CA GLY A 188 -18.99 -9.27 -11.31
C GLY A 188 -18.04 -9.57 -10.15
N ILE A 189 -16.78 -9.92 -10.45
CA ILE A 189 -15.72 -10.13 -9.45
C ILE A 189 -15.48 -8.86 -8.63
N ALA A 190 -15.30 -7.72 -9.29
CA ALA A 190 -15.03 -6.45 -8.62
C ALA A 190 -16.19 -6.04 -7.71
N ALA A 191 -17.44 -6.20 -8.16
CA ALA A 191 -18.63 -5.94 -7.36
C ALA A 191 -18.71 -6.90 -6.15
N TYR A 192 -18.41 -8.18 -6.35
CA TYR A 192 -18.41 -9.19 -5.30
C TYR A 192 -17.44 -8.85 -4.17
N LEU A 193 -16.19 -8.52 -4.50
CA LEU A 193 -15.15 -8.15 -3.53
C LEU A 193 -15.47 -6.82 -2.85
N THR A 194 -15.90 -5.81 -3.61
CA THR A 194 -16.24 -4.48 -3.08
C THR A 194 -17.39 -4.56 -2.08
N SER A 195 -18.41 -5.38 -2.36
CA SER A 195 -19.55 -5.58 -1.44
C SER A 195 -19.16 -6.20 -0.10
N ARG A 196 -17.96 -6.79 0.00
CA ARG A 196 -17.39 -7.41 1.20
C ARG A 196 -16.28 -6.56 1.85
N GLY A 197 -16.07 -5.33 1.37
CA GLY A 197 -15.05 -4.43 1.91
C GLY A 197 -13.63 -4.70 1.41
N TYR A 198 -13.47 -5.47 0.34
CA TYR A 198 -12.18 -5.73 -0.29
C TYR A 198 -11.97 -4.85 -1.51
N THR A 199 -10.71 -4.48 -1.76
CA THR A 199 -10.32 -3.73 -2.95
C THR A 199 -9.49 -4.61 -3.87
N LEU A 200 -9.55 -4.32 -5.17
CA LEU A 200 -8.78 -5.01 -6.19
C LEU A 200 -7.99 -3.99 -7.03
N PRO A 201 -6.86 -3.45 -6.52
CA PRO A 201 -6.17 -2.31 -7.14
C PRO A 201 -5.69 -2.55 -8.58
N GLY A 202 -5.36 -3.79 -8.94
CA GLY A 202 -4.94 -4.16 -10.31
C GLY A 202 -6.09 -4.50 -11.27
N GLY A 203 -7.31 -4.68 -10.74
CA GLY A 203 -8.37 -5.43 -11.40
C GLY A 203 -8.08 -6.94 -11.45
N SER A 204 -9.00 -7.70 -12.03
CA SER A 204 -8.85 -9.13 -12.33
C SER A 204 -8.51 -9.35 -13.81
N ILE A 205 -8.09 -10.56 -14.14
CA ILE A 205 -7.95 -11.07 -15.51
C ILE A 205 -9.03 -12.12 -15.74
N VAL A 206 -9.79 -11.99 -16.83
CA VAL A 206 -10.67 -13.05 -17.32
C VAL A 206 -10.39 -13.15 -18.81
N ALA A 207 -9.43 -13.97 -19.20
CA ALA A 207 -8.92 -14.02 -20.58
C ALA A 207 -9.30 -15.33 -21.27
N THR A 208 -9.89 -15.22 -22.46
CA THR A 208 -10.07 -16.35 -23.40
C THR A 208 -9.28 -16.08 -24.68
N ARG A 209 -9.39 -16.95 -25.69
CA ARG A 209 -8.70 -16.71 -26.96
C ARG A 209 -9.16 -15.39 -27.60
N PRO A 210 -8.23 -14.61 -28.22
CA PRO A 210 -6.81 -14.89 -28.37
C PRO A 210 -5.94 -14.48 -27.17
N ASP A 211 -6.52 -13.73 -26.22
CA ASP A 211 -5.84 -13.10 -25.08
C ASP A 211 -5.23 -14.11 -24.09
N SER A 212 -5.71 -15.35 -24.07
CA SER A 212 -5.25 -16.41 -23.16
C SER A 212 -3.76 -16.77 -23.28
N ALA A 213 -3.06 -16.28 -24.32
CA ALA A 213 -1.62 -16.47 -24.50
C ALA A 213 -0.76 -15.37 -23.84
N ASP A 214 -1.36 -14.25 -23.43
CA ASP A 214 -0.68 -13.12 -22.78
C ASP A 214 -1.06 -13.09 -21.28
N CYS A 215 -0.07 -13.30 -20.41
CA CYS A 215 -0.29 -13.35 -18.96
C CYS A 215 -0.68 -11.99 -18.33
N HIS A 216 -0.63 -10.89 -19.10
CA HIS A 216 -1.11 -9.58 -18.66
C HIS A 216 -2.35 -9.11 -19.40
N ALA A 217 -2.83 -9.87 -20.39
CA ALA A 217 -4.07 -9.51 -21.08
C ALA A 217 -5.24 -9.69 -20.12
N ARG A 218 -5.95 -8.58 -19.82
CA ARG A 218 -7.14 -8.59 -18.96
C ARG A 218 -8.29 -9.42 -19.53
N GLY A 219 -8.22 -9.75 -20.81
CA GLY A 219 -9.24 -10.40 -21.59
C GLY A 219 -10.33 -9.44 -22.08
N SER A 220 -10.83 -9.75 -23.27
CA SER A 220 -11.81 -8.95 -23.96
C SER A 220 -12.86 -9.81 -24.68
N GLY A 221 -14.05 -9.25 -24.85
CA GLY A 221 -15.09 -9.85 -25.68
C GLY A 221 -15.72 -11.13 -25.11
N ALA A 222 -16.52 -11.79 -25.95
CA ALA A 222 -17.37 -12.91 -25.58
C ALA A 222 -16.56 -14.14 -25.15
N LEU A 223 -16.98 -14.78 -24.06
CA LEU A 223 -16.54 -16.12 -23.73
C LEU A 223 -17.23 -17.12 -24.66
N VAL A 224 -16.51 -18.15 -25.10
CA VAL A 224 -16.99 -19.12 -26.10
C VAL A 224 -16.87 -20.54 -25.56
N VAL A 225 -17.88 -21.36 -25.84
CA VAL A 225 -17.89 -22.78 -25.46
C VAL A 225 -16.72 -23.55 -26.08
N GLY A 226 -16.10 -24.44 -25.30
CA GLY A 226 -14.98 -25.27 -25.76
C GLY A 226 -13.63 -24.55 -25.79
N GLU A 227 -13.59 -23.26 -25.45
CA GLU A 227 -12.35 -22.50 -25.31
C GLU A 227 -11.95 -22.36 -23.84
N ALA A 228 -10.64 -22.29 -23.58
CA ALA A 228 -10.13 -22.06 -22.24
C ALA A 228 -10.41 -20.62 -21.79
N VAL A 229 -10.65 -20.46 -20.49
CA VAL A 229 -10.79 -19.17 -19.82
C VAL A 229 -9.82 -19.15 -18.64
N ILE A 230 -8.90 -18.19 -18.64
CA ILE A 230 -7.97 -17.92 -17.55
C ILE A 230 -8.63 -16.90 -16.63
N VAL A 231 -8.75 -17.22 -15.35
CA VAL A 231 -9.27 -16.32 -14.32
C VAL A 231 -8.17 -16.07 -13.30
N ASP A 232 -7.79 -14.80 -13.12
CA ASP A 232 -6.85 -14.31 -12.11
C ASP A 232 -7.55 -13.21 -11.30
N ILE A 233 -7.62 -13.37 -9.98
CA ILE A 233 -8.36 -12.49 -9.06
C ILE A 233 -7.40 -11.95 -8.01
#